data_AF-A0A1C6E2K7-F1
#
_entry.id   AF-A0A1C6E2K7-F1
#
_cell.length_a   1.000
_cell.length_b   1.000
_cell.length_c   1.000
_cell.angle_alpha   90.00
_cell.angle_beta   90.00
_cell.angle_gamma   90.00
#
_symmetry.space_group_name_H-M   'P 1'
#
loop_
_entity.id
_entity.type
_entity.pdbx_description
1 polymer ?
#
loop_
_entity_poly.entity_id
_entity_poly.type
_entity_poly.pdbx_seq_one_letter_code
_entity_poly.pdbx_strand_id
1 'polypeptide(L)'
;MRSTKEYRAIREEIYRFIGAYITKHVYAPSNKEIAEAVGISGTTVHRHLIDMIDEGILETDAEPGTQRAIRIRNTQVVKRRKKSE
;
A
#
# COMPACT_ATOMS: atom_id res chain seq x y z
N MET A 1 -17.12 -2.22 17.27
CA MET A 1 -16.61 -3.11 16.20
C MET A 1 -16.87 -2.40 14.88
N ARG A 2 -15.87 -2.16 14.02
CA ARG A 2 -16.11 -1.54 12.70
C ARG A 2 -16.98 -2.46 11.86
N SER A 3 -17.89 -1.90 11.08
CA SER A 3 -18.69 -2.67 10.13
C SER A 3 -17.80 -3.26 9.04
N THR A 4 -18.14 -4.43 8.51
CA THR A 4 -17.45 -5.04 7.34
C THR A 4 -17.36 -4.05 6.17
N LYS A 5 -18.36 -3.18 6.02
CA LYS A 5 -18.37 -2.12 4.99
C LYS A 5 -17.27 -1.09 5.22
N GLU A 6 -17.09 -0.63 6.46
CA GLU A 6 -16.02 0.31 6.83
C GLU A 6 -14.64 -0.34 6.65
N TYR A 7 -14.51 -1.62 7.00
CA TYR A 7 -13.26 -2.37 6.83
C TYR A 7 -12.79 -2.39 5.37
N ARG A 8 -13.71 -2.65 4.43
CA ARG A 8 -13.44 -2.65 2.99
C ARG A 8 -13.11 -1.25 2.47
N ALA A 9 -13.85 -0.23 2.91
CA ALA A 9 -13.60 1.16 2.49
C ALA A 9 -12.18 1.62 2.85
N ILE A 10 -11.73 1.31 4.07
CA ILE A 10 -10.37 1.64 4.53
C ILE A 10 -9.31 0.93 3.67
N ARG A 11 -9.52 -0.35 3.35
CA ARG A 11 -8.58 -1.09 2.49
C ARG A 11 -8.50 -0.53 1.08
N GLU A 12 -9.63 -0.09 0.54
CA GLU A 12 -9.69 0.57 -0.77
C GLU A 12 -8.93 1.92 -0.74
N GLU A 13 -9.03 2.67 0.35
CA GLU A 13 -8.29 3.90 0.56
C GLU A 13 -6.77 3.67 0.68
N ILE A 14 -6.36 2.68 1.48
CA ILE A 14 -4.96 2.23 1.58
C ILE A 14 -4.43 1.83 0.20
N TYR A 15 -5.17 1.02 -0.55
CA TYR A 15 -4.77 0.57 -1.88
C TYR A 15 -4.56 1.74 -2.85
N ARG A 16 -5.54 2.67 -2.92
CA ARG A 16 -5.45 3.87 -3.75
C ARG A 16 -4.25 4.74 -3.37
N PHE A 17 -4.02 4.92 -2.07
CA PHE A 17 -2.89 5.70 -1.58
C PHE A 17 -1.55 5.07 -1.97
N ILE A 18 -1.37 3.75 -1.76
CA ILE A 18 -0.14 3.05 -2.15
C ILE A 18 0.14 3.23 -3.64
N GLY A 19 -0.85 3.02 -4.50
CA GLY A 19 -0.69 3.18 -5.95
C GLY A 19 -0.30 4.60 -6.35
N ALA A 20 -0.97 5.61 -5.79
CA ALA A 20 -0.65 7.02 -6.03
C ALA A 20 0.75 7.40 -5.53
N TYR A 21 1.11 6.92 -4.33
CA TYR A 21 2.40 7.19 -3.72
C TYR A 21 3.54 6.58 -4.54
N ILE A 22 3.44 5.30 -4.93
CA ILE A 22 4.45 4.64 -5.78
C ILE A 22 4.57 5.34 -7.13
N THR A 23 3.45 5.75 -7.73
CA THR A 23 3.46 6.46 -9.02
C THR A 23 4.21 7.79 -8.93
N LYS A 24 4.09 8.50 -7.81
CA LYS A 24 4.72 9.81 -7.58
C LYS A 24 6.18 9.69 -7.12
N HIS A 25 6.47 8.74 -6.23
CA HIS A 25 7.74 8.67 -5.50
C HIS A 25 8.66 7.54 -5.99
N VAL A 26 8.16 6.59 -6.77
CA VAL A 26 8.91 5.44 -7.32
C VAL A 26 9.38 4.44 -6.23
N TYR A 27 8.84 4.54 -5.02
CA TYR A 27 9.04 3.59 -3.93
C TYR A 27 7.76 3.46 -3.09
N ALA A 28 7.62 2.36 -2.35
CA ALA A 28 6.45 2.11 -1.52
C ALA A 28 6.41 3.01 -0.28
N PRO A 29 5.22 3.45 0.17
CA PRO A 29 5.08 4.22 1.39
C PRO A 29 5.39 3.38 2.63
N SER A 30 5.68 4.06 3.74
CA SER A 30 5.78 3.48 5.08
C SER A 30 4.40 3.37 5.76
N ASN A 31 4.30 2.53 6.78
CA ASN A 31 3.07 2.41 7.59
C ASN A 31 2.64 3.76 8.20
N LYS A 32 3.61 4.62 8.54
CA LYS A 32 3.34 5.95 9.09
C LYS A 32 2.71 6.87 8.04
N GLU A 33 3.24 6.90 6.82
CA GLU A 33 2.68 7.71 5.73
C GLU A 33 1.27 7.25 5.36
N ILE A 34 1.01 5.94 5.34
CA ILE A 34 -0.34 5.40 5.11
C ILE A 34 -1.27 5.79 6.27
N ALA A 35 -0.82 5.67 7.51
CA ALA A 35 -1.59 6.02 8.71
C ALA A 35 -2.00 7.50 8.71
N GLU A 36 -1.07 8.39 8.39
CA GLU A 36 -1.31 9.83 8.29
C GLU A 36 -2.27 10.17 7.15
N ALA A 37 -2.13 9.51 5.99
CA ALA A 37 -2.98 9.77 4.83
C ALA A 37 -4.43 9.27 5.01
N VAL A 38 -4.62 8.11 5.64
CA VAL A 38 -5.93 7.46 5.83
C VAL A 38 -6.59 7.86 7.16
N GLY A 39 -5.85 8.51 8.07
CA GLY A 39 -6.37 8.94 9.36
C GLY A 39 -6.63 7.80 10.36
N ILE A 40 -5.80 6.76 10.34
CA ILE A 40 -5.91 5.59 11.23
C ILE A 40 -4.57 5.28 11.91
N SER A 41 -4.57 4.49 12.99
CA SER A 41 -3.34 4.14 13.68
C SER A 41 -2.42 3.25 12.84
N GLY A 42 -1.11 3.38 13.02
CA GLY A 42 -0.11 2.52 12.36
C GLY A 42 -0.30 1.03 12.62
N THR A 43 -0.76 0.65 13.83
CA THR A 43 -1.11 -0.75 14.15
C THR A 43 -2.30 -1.24 13.32
N THR A 44 -3.29 -0.37 13.10
CA THR A 44 -4.46 -0.70 12.27
C THR A 44 -4.06 -0.86 10.81
N VAL A 45 -3.19 0.03 10.30
CA VAL A 45 -2.58 -0.11 8.96
C VAL A 45 -1.85 -1.43 8.85
N HIS A 46 -0.98 -1.77 9.80
CA HIS A 46 -0.20 -3.00 9.75
C HIS A 46 -1.07 -4.25 9.63
N ARG A 47 -2.15 -4.33 10.42
CA ARG A 47 -3.13 -5.42 10.31
C ARG A 47 -3.80 -5.47 8.94
N HIS A 48 -4.27 -4.33 8.41
CA HIS A 48 -4.86 -4.29 7.08
C HIS A 48 -3.87 -4.72 5.98
N LEU A 49 -2.59 -4.34 6.10
CA LEU A 49 -1.56 -4.75 5.15
C LEU A 49 -1.30 -6.26 5.19
N ILE A 50 -1.25 -6.87 6.38
CA ILE A 50 -1.14 -8.34 6.52
C ILE A 50 -2.31 -9.03 5.82
N ASP A 51 -3.56 -8.65 6.15
CA ASP A 51 -4.75 -9.23 5.52
C ASP A 51 -4.74 -9.05 3.99
N MET A 52 -4.27 -7.90 3.50
CA MET A 52 -4.14 -7.63 2.06
C MET A 52 -3.05 -8.47 1.39
N ILE A 53 -2.00 -8.84 2.11
CA ILE A 53 -0.95 -9.76 1.64
C ILE A 53 -1.49 -11.19 1.61
N ASP A 54 -2.16 -11.62 2.69
CA ASP A 54 -2.76 -12.96 2.81
C ASP A 54 -3.84 -13.20 1.74
N GLU A 55 -4.61 -12.18 1.40
CA GLU A 55 -5.59 -12.21 0.30
C GLU A 55 -4.96 -12.06 -1.09
N GLY A 56 -3.66 -11.80 -1.17
CA GLY A 56 -2.93 -11.66 -2.43
C GLY A 56 -3.30 -10.42 -3.24
N ILE A 57 -3.67 -9.33 -2.58
CA ILE A 57 -3.81 -8.00 -3.20
C ILE A 57 -2.47 -7.26 -3.20
N LEU A 58 -1.72 -7.41 -2.11
CA LEU A 58 -0.35 -6.93 -1.96
C LEU A 58 0.60 -8.11 -1.87
N GLU A 59 1.88 -7.86 -2.12
CA GLU A 59 2.97 -8.83 -1.93
C GLU A 59 4.15 -8.12 -1.24
N THR A 60 4.99 -8.89 -0.56
CA THR A 60 6.26 -8.44 0.02
C THR A 60 7.26 -9.57 -0.07
N ASP A 61 8.50 -9.25 -0.42
CA ASP A 61 9.61 -10.21 -0.45
C ASP A 61 10.42 -10.20 0.86
N ALA A 62 10.00 -9.38 1.83
CA ALA A 62 10.56 -9.27 3.17
C ALA A 62 9.48 -9.53 4.24
N GLU A 63 9.89 -9.58 5.51
CA GLU A 63 8.95 -9.74 6.63
C GLU A 63 7.83 -8.68 6.59
N PRO A 64 6.57 -9.06 6.81
CA PRO A 64 5.46 -8.12 6.85
C PRO A 64 5.71 -6.99 7.86
N GLY A 65 5.61 -5.75 7.39
CA GLY A 65 5.94 -4.56 8.20
C GLY A 65 7.35 -4.00 7.97
N THR A 66 8.20 -4.69 7.20
CA THR A 66 9.47 -4.12 6.72
C THR A 66 9.19 -2.85 5.92
N GLN A 67 9.90 -1.77 6.25
CA GLN A 67 9.64 -0.46 5.65
C GLN A 67 9.92 -0.48 4.14
N ARG A 68 8.96 0.01 3.35
CA ARG A 68 9.04 0.11 1.88
C ARG A 68 9.20 -1.23 1.13
N ALA A 69 8.82 -2.35 1.75
CA ALA A 69 8.92 -3.68 1.12
C ALA A 69 7.64 -4.13 0.39
N ILE A 70 6.53 -3.41 0.55
CA ILE A 70 5.23 -3.79 -0.05
C ILE A 70 5.16 -3.41 -1.54
N ARG A 71 4.54 -4.27 -2.35
CA ARG A 71 4.20 -4.02 -3.76
C ARG A 71 2.76 -4.42 -4.06
N ILE A 72 2.14 -3.75 -5.04
CA ILE A 72 0.83 -4.18 -5.55
C ILE A 72 1.05 -5.42 -6.41
N ARG A 73 0.30 -6.49 -6.13
CA ARG A 73 0.44 -7.75 -6.86
C ARG A 73 0.24 -7.54 -8.36
N ASN A 74 0.99 -8.28 -9.18
CA ASN A 74 0.94 -8.21 -10.65
C ASN A 74 1.24 -6.81 -11.24
N THR A 75 1.96 -5.95 -10.50
CA THR A 75 2.42 -4.65 -11.02
C THR A 75 3.94 -4.59 -11.06
N GLN A 76 4.48 -3.82 -12.01
CA GLN A 76 5.89 -3.51 -12.10
C GLN A 76 6.10 -2.01 -12.33
N VAL A 77 7.02 -1.42 -11.56
CA VAL A 77 7.43 -0.04 -11.75
C VAL A 77 8.48 0.00 -12.85
N VAL A 78 8.12 0.58 -14.00
CA VAL A 78 9.00 0.67 -15.16
C VAL A 78 9.45 2.10 -15.41
N LYS A 79 10.73 2.31 -15.71
CA LYS A 79 11.25 3.62 -16.12
C LYS A 79 10.81 3.89 -17.56
N ARG A 80 9.86 4.81 -17.75
CA ARG A 80 9.60 5.35 -19.10
C ARG A 80 10.77 6.24 -19.52
N ARG A 81 11.48 5.87 -20.59
CA ARG A 81 12.38 6.81 -21.27
C ARG A 81 11.52 7.92 -21.86
N LYS A 82 11.82 9.19 -21.55
CA LYS A 82 11.27 10.30 -22.34
C LYS A 82 11.81 10.11 -23.76
N LYS A 83 10.94 10.12 -24.78
CA LYS A 83 11.41 10.29 -26.15
C LYS A 83 12.08 11.65 -26.21
N SER A 84 13.34 11.68 -26.59
CA SER A 84 13.99 12.92 -27.03
C SER A 84 13.22 13.38 -28.26
N GLU A 85 12.64 14.57 -28.18
CA GLU A 85 12.04 15.27 -29.31
C GLU A 85 13.14 15.94 -30.14
#